data_AF-A0A336N7A7-F1
#
_entry.id   AF-A0A336N7A7-F1
#
_cell.length_a   1.000
_cell.length_b   1.000
_cell.length_c   1.000
_cell.angle_alpha   90.00
_cell.angle_beta   90.00
_cell.angle_gamma   90.00
#
_symmetry.space_group_name_H-M   'P 1'
#
loop_
_entity.id
_entity.type
_entity.pdbx_description
1 polymer ?
#
loop_
_entity_poly.entity_id
_entity_poly.type
_entity_poly.pdbx_seq_one_letter_code
_entity_poly.pdbx_strand_id
1 'polypeptide(L)' 'MNLYNIKHPEEQVNFAQAVRQGLGKDQGLFFLKTYRT' A
#
# COMPACT_ATOMS: atom_id res chain seq x y z
N MET A 1 -6.59 8.34 0.60
CA MET A 1 -5.11 8.21 0.62
C MET A 1 -4.80 6.80 0.19
N ASN A 2 -4.18 6.62 -0.98
CA ASN A 2 -3.91 5.30 -1.54
C ASN A 2 -2.45 4.93 -1.31
N LEU A 3 -2.25 3.74 -0.75
CA LEU A 3 -0.95 3.09 -0.69
C LEU A 3 -0.87 2.06 -1.80
N TYR A 4 0.33 1.81 -2.31
CA TYR A 4 0.60 0.78 -3.32
C TYR A 4 1.63 -0.21 -2.80
N ASN A 5 1.54 -1.46 -3.22
CA ASN A 5 2.56 -2.46 -2.92
C ASN A 5 3.80 -2.22 -3.78
N ILE A 6 4.98 -2.15 -3.17
CA ILE A 6 6.26 -1.92 -3.87
C ILE A 6 6.64 -3.02 -4.87
N LYS A 7 6.16 -4.26 -4.67
CA LYS A 7 6.41 -5.41 -5.58
C LYS A 7 5.33 -5.55 -6.65
N HIS A 8 4.11 -5.11 -6.35
CA HIS A 8 2.93 -5.21 -7.20
C HIS A 8 2.22 -3.84 -7.25
N PRO A 9 2.70 -2.86 -8.02
CA PRO A 9 2.18 -1.49 -8.00
C PRO A 9 0.70 -1.33 -8.38
N GLU A 10 0.12 -2.34 -9.04
CA GLU A 10 -1.30 -2.47 -9.33
C GLU A 10 -2.15 -2.76 -8.07
N GLU A 11 -1.56 -3.39 -7.05
CA GLU A 11 -2.19 -3.61 -5.75
C GLU A 11 -2.20 -2.30 -4.96
N GLN A 12 -3.38 -1.68 -4.86
CA GLN A 12 -3.60 -0.44 -4.14
C GLN A 12 -4.66 -0.63 -3.05
N VAL A 13 -4.37 -0.07 -1.88
CA VAL A 13 -5.24 -0.14 -0.70
C VAL A 13 -5.34 1.23 -0.03
N ASN A 14 -6.39 1.41 0.78
CA ASN A 14 -6.45 2.55 1.68
C ASN A 14 -5.66 2.28 2.98
N PHE A 15 -5.46 3.32 3.79
CA PHE A 15 -4.67 3.20 5.03
C PHE A 15 -5.26 2.21 6.04
N ALA A 16 -6.58 2.23 6.27
CA ALA A 16 -7.23 1.33 7.22
C ALA A 16 -7.10 -0.14 6.81
N GLN A 17 -7.15 -0.42 5.50
CA GLN A 17 -6.89 -1.76 4.94
C GLN A 17 -5.43 -2.17 5.15
N ALA A 18 -4.46 -1.30 4.81
CA ALA A 18 -3.04 -1.58 4.98
C ALA A 18 -2.67 -1.89 6.44
N VAL A 19 -3.23 -1.15 7.41
CA VAL A 19 -2.98 -1.40 8.83
C VAL A 19 -3.52 -2.76 9.29
N ARG A 20 -4.70 -3.16 8.81
CA ARG A 20 -5.30 -4.46 9.15
C ARG A 20 -4.60 -5.63 8.47
N GLN A 21 -4.23 -5.46 7.20
CA GLN A 21 -3.61 -6.49 6.39
C GLN A 21 -2.11 -6.66 6.71
N GLY A 22 -1.42 -5.57 7.04
CA GLY A 22 0.02 -5.53 7.24
C GLY A 22 0.77 -5.60 5.92
N LEU A 23 0.97 -6.82 5.39
CA LEU A 23 1.75 -7.06 4.18
C LEU A 23 0.85 -7.30 2.95
N GLY A 24 1.27 -6.74 1.82
CA GLY A 24 0.68 -6.99 0.50
C GLY A 24 1.10 -8.33 -0.08
N LYS A 25 0.71 -8.57 -1.32
CA LYS A 25 1.11 -9.74 -2.10
C LYS A 25 2.64 -9.92 -2.11
N ASP A 26 3.07 -11.18 -2.00
CA ASP A 26 4.48 -11.60 -1.90
C ASP A 26 5.25 -10.90 -0.78
N GLN A 27 4.57 -10.65 0.33
CA GLN A 27 5.12 -9.94 1.50
C GLN A 27 5.64 -8.54 1.14
N GLY A 28 4.98 -7.89 0.18
CA GLY A 28 5.32 -6.55 -0.24
C GLY A 28 4.87 -5.50 0.77
N LEU A 29 5.67 -4.45 0.95
CA LEU A 29 5.32 -3.32 1.82
C LEU A 29 4.44 -2.33 1.05
N PHE A 30 3.50 -1.70 1.77
CA PHE A 30 2.67 -0.63 1.25
C PHE A 30 3.32 0.74 1.45
N PHE A 31 3.36 1.56 0.40
CA PHE A 31 3.92 2.91 0.42
C PHE A 31 2.98 3.95 -0.19
N LEU A 32 3.12 5.21 0.21
CA LEU A 32 2.31 6.30 -0.33
C LEU A 32 2.72 6.65 -1.75
N LYS A 33 1.74 6.71 -2.66
CA LYS A 33 1.99 7.09 -4.06
C LYS A 33 2.35 8.57 -4.22
N THR A 34 1.83 9.44 -3.35
CA THR A 34 2.11 10.88 -3.39
C THR A 34 1.86 11.49 -2.02
N TYR A 35 2.81 12.30 -1.55
CA TYR A 35 2.61 13.23 -0.44
C TYR A 35 2.11 14.53 -1.06
N ARG A 36 0.82 14.87 -0.90
CA ARG A 36 0.37 16.23 -1.17
C ARG A 36 0.67 17.04 0.09
N THR A 37 1.56 18.02 -0.05
CA THR A 37 1.78 19.10 0.92
C THR A 37 0.58 20.03 0.98
#